data_AF-A0AAN6S751-F1
#
_entry.id   AF-A0AAN6S751-F1
#
_cell.length_a   1.000
_cell.length_b   1.000
_cell.length_c   1.000
_cell.angle_alpha   90.00
_cell.angle_beta   90.00
_cell.angle_gamma   90.00
#
_symmetry.space_group_name_H-M   'P 1'
#
loop_
_entity.id
_entity.type
_entity.pdbx_description
1 polymer ?
#
loop_
_entity_poly.entity_id
_entity_poly.type
_entity_poly.pdbx_seq_one_letter_code
_entity_poly.pdbx_strand_id
1 'polypeptide(L)'
;MFFDTSHNTQQTVLANAYTAFVETATKMWAYARCLPRGKQPSARLVIDTIKNLVEIAFSLLNSKSRRLRYPEYRCNVRKTQLSWIAMVACRQVLTKKQTGYKDVLTWLEEETRKVSIQKGVNCELLVRVVQGVNPTTTVSKKR
;
A
#
# COMPACT_ATOMS: atom_id res chain seq x y z
N MET A 1 -10.45 5.13 -14.02
CA MET A 1 -11.53 5.86 -13.34
C MET A 1 -11.53 5.67 -11.81
N PHE A 2 -11.24 4.47 -11.28
CA PHE A 2 -11.26 4.15 -9.84
C PHE A 2 -10.43 5.01 -8.89
N PHE A 3 -9.45 5.77 -9.40
CA PHE A 3 -8.57 6.63 -8.60
C PHE A 3 -8.83 8.12 -8.81
N ASP A 4 -9.94 8.47 -9.46
CA ASP A 4 -10.33 9.84 -9.74
C ASP A 4 -11.24 10.37 -8.64
N THR A 5 -10.74 11.35 -7.91
CA THR A 5 -11.46 12.06 -6.84
C THR A 5 -12.47 13.09 -7.34
N SER A 6 -12.56 13.33 -8.66
CA SER A 6 -13.69 14.08 -9.25
C SER A 6 -15.00 13.28 -9.22
N HIS A 7 -14.90 11.95 -9.34
CA HIS A 7 -16.03 11.03 -9.42
C HIS A 7 -16.16 10.10 -8.21
N ASN A 8 -15.14 10.03 -7.36
CA ASN A 8 -15.09 9.14 -6.19
C ASN A 8 -14.69 9.91 -4.94
N THR A 9 -15.21 9.51 -3.79
CA THR A 9 -14.71 10.04 -2.52
C THR A 9 -13.23 9.65 -2.34
N GLN A 10 -12.48 10.45 -1.57
CA GLN A 10 -11.10 10.11 -1.21
C GLN A 10 -11.01 8.74 -0.52
N GLN A 11 -12.01 8.40 0.31
CA GLN A 11 -12.12 7.11 0.98
C GLN A 11 -12.23 5.95 -0.02
N THR A 12 -13.09 6.08 -1.04
CA THR A 12 -13.25 5.10 -2.10
C THR A 12 -11.95 4.92 -2.90
N VAL A 13 -11.27 6.01 -3.25
CA VAL A 13 -9.99 5.96 -3.96
C VAL A 13 -8.92 5.23 -3.13
N LEU A 14 -8.83 5.50 -1.83
CA LEU A 14 -7.89 4.82 -0.93
C LEU A 14 -8.25 3.34 -0.75
N ALA A 15 -9.54 2.99 -0.70
CA ALA A 15 -10.00 1.60 -0.66
C ALA A 15 -9.61 0.84 -1.94
N ASN A 16 -9.83 1.45 -3.11
CA ASN A 16 -9.41 0.89 -4.39
C ASN A 16 -7.89 0.69 -4.46
N ALA A 17 -7.11 1.65 -3.93
CA ALA A 17 -5.66 1.54 -3.87
C ALA A 17 -5.22 0.41 -2.94
N TYR A 18 -5.84 0.29 -1.78
CA TYR A 18 -5.58 -0.80 -0.84
C TYR A 18 -5.82 -2.17 -1.49
N THR A 19 -6.98 -2.38 -2.12
CA THR A 19 -7.30 -3.63 -2.84
C THR A 19 -6.27 -3.93 -3.93
N ALA A 20 -5.92 -2.92 -4.74
CA ALA A 20 -4.91 -3.07 -5.77
C ALA A 20 -3.54 -3.48 -5.19
N PHE A 21 -3.11 -2.89 -4.08
CA PHE A 21 -1.86 -3.27 -3.42
C PHE A 21 -1.91 -4.68 -2.79
N VAL A 22 -3.05 -5.10 -2.25
CA VAL A 22 -3.23 -6.48 -1.74
C VAL A 22 -3.07 -7.48 -2.89
N GLU A 23 -3.68 -7.22 -4.04
CA GLU A 23 -3.51 -8.05 -5.23
C GLU A 23 -2.05 -8.06 -5.72
N THR A 24 -1.41 -6.89 -5.78
CA THR A 24 0.00 -6.78 -6.18
C THR A 24 0.92 -7.55 -5.24
N ALA A 25 0.73 -7.42 -3.93
CA ALA A 25 1.51 -8.14 -2.92
C ALA A 25 1.26 -9.66 -3.00
N THR A 26 0.02 -10.07 -3.27
CA THR A 26 -0.34 -11.49 -3.47
C THR A 26 0.37 -12.07 -4.70
N LYS A 27 0.37 -11.33 -5.81
CA LYS A 27 1.09 -11.71 -7.04
C LYS A 27 2.59 -11.78 -6.78
N MET A 28 3.18 -10.75 -6.15
CA MET A 28 4.61 -10.72 -5.81
C MET A 28 5.02 -11.96 -4.99
N TRP A 29 4.25 -12.30 -3.95
CA TRP A 29 4.50 -13.50 -3.15
C TRP A 29 4.37 -14.79 -3.98
N ALA A 30 3.32 -14.90 -4.81
CA ALA A 30 3.11 -16.08 -5.65
C ALA A 30 4.29 -16.29 -6.61
N TYR A 31 4.77 -15.23 -7.25
CA TYR A 31 5.97 -15.28 -8.11
C TYR A 31 7.21 -15.68 -7.32
N ALA A 32 7.48 -15.03 -6.18
CA ALA A 32 8.63 -15.34 -5.33
C ALA A 32 8.65 -16.81 -4.89
N ARG A 33 7.50 -17.36 -4.52
CA ARG A 33 7.36 -18.77 -4.11
C ARG A 33 7.68 -19.75 -5.24
N CYS A 34 7.40 -19.39 -6.48
CA CYS A 34 7.66 -20.25 -7.64
C CYS A 34 9.13 -20.21 -8.12
N LEU A 35 9.96 -19.31 -7.57
CA LEU A 35 11.39 -19.27 -7.89
C LEU A 35 12.17 -20.37 -7.12
N PRO A 36 13.23 -20.93 -7.71
CA PRO A 36 14.17 -21.80 -7.01
C PRO A 36 14.70 -21.12 -5.73
N ARG A 37 14.95 -21.88 -4.65
CA ARG A 37 15.34 -21.32 -3.34
C ARG A 37 16.48 -20.29 -3.41
N GLY A 38 17.52 -20.55 -4.21
CA GLY A 38 18.65 -19.63 -4.40
C GLY A 38 18.36 -18.39 -5.28
N LYS A 39 17.17 -18.28 -5.85
CA LYS A 39 16.69 -17.17 -6.68
C LYS A 39 15.51 -16.43 -6.05
N GLN A 40 15.03 -16.87 -4.89
CA GLN A 40 13.99 -16.16 -4.16
C GLN A 40 14.52 -14.80 -3.69
N PRO A 41 13.69 -13.74 -3.70
CA PRO A 41 14.14 -12.40 -3.38
C PRO A 41 14.57 -12.31 -1.91
N SER A 42 15.67 -11.61 -1.66
CA SER A 42 16.07 -11.25 -0.30
C SER A 42 15.08 -10.26 0.32
N ALA A 43 15.03 -10.19 1.65
CA ALA A 43 14.20 -9.22 2.36
C ALA A 43 14.48 -7.78 1.89
N ARG A 44 15.76 -7.44 1.68
CA ARG A 44 16.17 -6.13 1.15
C ARG A 44 15.55 -5.84 -0.22
N LEU A 45 15.61 -6.79 -1.15
CA LEU A 45 15.04 -6.61 -2.48
C LEU A 45 13.52 -6.41 -2.41
N VAL A 46 12.83 -7.15 -1.54
CA VAL A 46 11.39 -6.98 -1.32
C VAL A 46 11.07 -5.59 -0.75
N ILE A 47 11.82 -5.14 0.25
CA ILE A 47 11.67 -3.80 0.86
C ILE A 47 11.85 -2.70 -0.19
N ASP A 48 12.93 -2.76 -0.97
CA ASP A 48 13.21 -1.76 -2.01
C ASP A 48 12.14 -1.79 -3.10
N THR A 49 11.62 -2.97 -3.44
CA THR A 49 10.50 -3.13 -4.38
C THR A 49 9.23 -2.46 -3.84
N ILE A 50 8.90 -2.64 -2.55
CA ILE A 50 7.72 -2.01 -1.94
C ILE A 50 7.87 -0.48 -1.94
N LYS A 51 9.04 0.05 -1.60
CA LYS A 51 9.32 1.50 -1.67
C LYS A 51 9.13 2.03 -3.09
N ASN A 52 9.75 1.38 -4.07
CA ASN A 52 9.62 1.77 -5.48
C ASN A 52 8.18 1.68 -5.99
N LEU A 53 7.44 0.65 -5.58
CA LEU A 53 6.03 0.49 -5.92
C LEU A 53 5.19 1.70 -5.46
N VAL A 54 5.43 2.18 -4.23
CA VAL A 54 4.75 3.37 -3.70
C VAL A 54 5.10 4.64 -4.50
N GLU A 55 6.39 4.83 -4.82
CA GLU A 55 6.84 5.96 -5.64
C GLU A 55 6.18 5.97 -7.02
N ILE A 56 6.21 4.82 -7.71
CA ILE A 56 5.63 4.66 -9.03
C ILE A 56 4.11 4.85 -8.97
N ALA A 57 3.43 4.27 -7.98
CA ALA A 57 2.00 4.44 -7.81
C ALA A 57 1.63 5.92 -7.59
N PHE A 58 2.35 6.62 -6.71
CA PHE A 58 2.11 8.03 -6.47
C PHE A 58 2.32 8.89 -7.73
N SER A 59 3.42 8.64 -8.45
CA SER A 59 3.72 9.33 -9.72
C SER A 59 2.66 9.04 -10.77
N LEU A 60 2.24 7.78 -10.92
CA LEU A 60 1.20 7.37 -11.85
C LEU A 60 -0.13 8.10 -11.59
N LEU A 61 -0.51 8.20 -10.31
CA LEU A 61 -1.74 8.87 -9.88
C LEU A 61 -1.66 10.40 -9.93
N ASN A 62 -0.48 11.02 -9.85
CA ASN A 62 -0.35 12.48 -9.77
C ASN A 62 0.39 13.13 -10.95
N SER A 63 0.83 12.33 -11.94
CA SER A 63 1.64 12.82 -13.06
C SER A 63 0.95 13.90 -13.90
N LYS A 64 1.74 14.88 -14.36
CA LYS A 64 1.31 15.94 -15.29
C LYS A 64 0.76 15.35 -16.60
N SER A 65 1.40 14.30 -17.11
CA SER A 65 0.95 13.59 -18.31
C SER A 65 -0.49 13.06 -18.16
N ARG A 66 -0.88 12.58 -16.97
CA ARG A 66 -2.25 12.13 -16.72
C ARG A 66 -3.26 13.26 -16.81
N ARG A 67 -2.95 14.40 -16.19
CA ARG A 67 -3.81 15.59 -16.19
C ARG A 67 -3.92 16.21 -17.58
N LEU A 68 -2.84 16.17 -18.38
CA LEU A 68 -2.89 16.63 -19.76
C LEU A 68 -3.81 15.74 -20.63
N ARG A 69 -3.75 14.42 -20.42
CA ARG A 69 -4.60 13.46 -21.13
C ARG A 69 -6.05 13.48 -20.66
N TYR A 70 -6.28 13.80 -19.39
CA TYR A 70 -7.59 13.86 -18.74
C TYR A 70 -7.70 15.14 -17.89
N PRO A 71 -8.10 16.29 -18.46
CA PRO A 71 -8.10 17.58 -17.77
C PRO A 71 -8.94 17.61 -16.49
N GLU A 72 -10.07 16.88 -16.48
CA GLU A 72 -10.97 16.78 -15.33
C GLU A 72 -10.49 15.81 -14.23
N TYR A 73 -9.41 15.05 -14.50
CA TYR A 73 -8.89 14.08 -13.55
C TYR A 73 -8.26 14.76 -12.33
N ARG A 74 -8.73 14.37 -11.14
CA ARG A 74 -8.19 14.84 -9.87
C ARG A 74 -7.79 13.65 -9.03
N CYS A 75 -6.59 13.67 -8.44
CA CYS A 75 -6.22 12.70 -7.41
C CYS A 75 -5.83 13.43 -6.13
N ASN A 76 -6.79 13.61 -5.22
CA ASN A 76 -6.52 14.23 -3.93
C ASN A 76 -6.05 13.18 -2.89
N VAL A 77 -4.98 12.45 -3.21
CA VAL A 77 -4.36 11.48 -2.30
C VAL A 77 -2.92 11.90 -2.02
N ARG A 78 -2.58 12.05 -0.75
CA ARG A 78 -1.22 12.37 -0.32
C ARG A 78 -0.34 11.12 -0.43
N LYS A 79 0.95 11.34 -0.75
CA LYS A 79 1.94 10.26 -0.78
C LYS A 79 2.00 9.49 0.53
N THR A 80 1.92 10.18 1.67
CA THR A 80 1.93 9.56 3.00
C THR A 80 0.73 8.61 3.23
N GLN A 81 -0.47 8.98 2.77
CA GLN A 81 -1.65 8.12 2.82
C GLN A 81 -1.46 6.88 1.94
N LEU A 82 -0.94 7.07 0.73
CA LEU A 82 -0.68 5.98 -0.21
C LEU A 82 0.40 5.03 0.31
N SER A 83 1.48 5.56 0.88
CA SER A 83 2.55 4.78 1.54
C SER A 83 2.00 3.91 2.65
N TRP A 84 1.21 4.50 3.56
CA TRP A 84 0.61 3.78 4.67
C TRP A 84 -0.30 2.65 4.17
N ILE A 85 -1.17 2.94 3.21
CA ILE A 85 -2.09 1.96 2.62
C ILE A 85 -1.33 0.80 1.96
N ALA A 86 -0.29 1.09 1.19
CA ALA A 86 0.55 0.06 0.56
C ALA A 86 1.26 -0.82 1.60
N MET A 87 1.85 -0.22 2.64
CA MET A 87 2.54 -0.96 3.70
C MET A 87 1.59 -1.89 4.45
N VAL A 88 0.38 -1.41 4.79
CA VAL A 88 -0.64 -2.23 5.46
C VAL A 88 -1.15 -3.36 4.56
N ALA A 89 -1.37 -3.10 3.28
CA ALA A 89 -1.73 -4.13 2.30
C ALA A 89 -0.67 -5.23 2.17
N CYS A 90 0.60 -4.84 2.02
CA CYS A 90 1.72 -5.78 1.96
C CYS A 90 1.82 -6.60 3.26
N ARG A 91 1.69 -5.97 4.42
CA ARG A 91 1.73 -6.65 5.72
C ARG A 91 0.62 -7.69 5.84
N GLN A 92 -0.62 -7.36 5.47
CA GLN A 92 -1.76 -8.29 5.53
C GLN A 92 -1.49 -9.58 4.74
N VAL A 93 -0.88 -9.47 3.56
CA VAL A 93 -0.54 -10.64 2.74
C VAL A 93 0.61 -11.43 3.35
N LEU A 94 1.70 -10.74 3.74
CA LEU A 94 2.93 -11.36 4.18
C LEU A 94 2.88 -11.93 5.60
N THR A 95 2.00 -11.44 6.47
CA THR A 95 1.83 -11.97 7.84
C THR A 95 1.43 -13.46 7.79
N LYS A 96 0.65 -13.87 6.80
CA LYS A 96 0.28 -15.29 6.58
C LYS A 96 1.45 -16.16 6.11
N LYS A 97 2.64 -15.58 5.90
CA LYS A 97 3.85 -16.16 5.27
C LYS A 97 5.12 -15.85 6.08
N GLN A 98 4.99 -15.69 7.39
CA GLN A 98 6.03 -15.15 8.27
C GLN A 98 7.40 -15.83 8.17
N THR A 99 7.46 -17.14 7.96
CA THR A 99 8.72 -17.92 7.96
C THR A 99 9.75 -17.45 6.92
N GLY A 100 9.33 -16.81 5.83
CA GLY A 100 10.23 -16.23 4.81
C GLY A 100 10.28 -14.71 4.75
N TYR A 101 9.49 -14.01 5.57
CA TYR A 101 9.29 -12.56 5.45
C TYR A 101 9.41 -11.81 6.78
N LYS A 102 9.96 -12.43 7.83
CA LYS A 102 10.08 -11.82 9.17
C LYS A 102 10.71 -10.43 9.13
N ASP A 103 11.84 -10.27 8.45
CA ASP A 103 12.54 -8.98 8.38
C ASP A 103 11.73 -7.92 7.63
N VAL A 104 11.02 -8.33 6.58
CA VAL A 104 10.11 -7.46 5.82
C VAL A 104 8.94 -7.04 6.70
N LEU A 105 8.38 -7.96 7.51
CA LEU A 105 7.28 -7.68 8.43
C LEU A 105 7.69 -6.71 9.53
N THR A 106 8.86 -6.90 10.14
CA THR A 106 9.42 -5.98 11.12
C THR A 106 9.58 -4.58 10.52
N TRP A 107 10.18 -4.49 9.32
CA TRP A 107 10.32 -3.22 8.62
C TRP A 107 8.95 -2.57 8.32
N LEU A 108 7.96 -3.33 7.83
CA LEU A 108 6.62 -2.81 7.56
C LEU A 108 5.94 -2.25 8.81
N GLU A 109 6.10 -2.91 9.96
CA GLU A 109 5.55 -2.43 11.24
C GLU A 109 6.20 -1.13 11.70
N GLU A 110 7.53 -1.07 11.64
CA GLU A 110 8.28 0.15 11.98
C GLU A 110 7.92 1.31 11.06
N GLU A 111 7.86 1.07 9.75
CA GLU A 111 7.61 2.10 8.75
C GLU A 111 6.16 2.60 8.82
N THR A 112 5.20 1.70 9.00
CA THR A 112 3.79 2.07 9.23
C THR A 112 3.63 2.92 10.49
N ARG A 113 4.38 2.60 11.56
CA ARG A 113 4.39 3.40 12.79
C ARG A 113 4.97 4.80 12.54
N LYS A 114 6.09 4.91 11.82
CA LYS A 114 6.69 6.21 11.47
C LYS A 114 5.72 7.08 10.67
N VAL A 115 5.09 6.51 9.64
CA VAL A 115 4.12 7.25 8.81
C VAL A 115 2.90 7.67 9.61
N SER A 116 2.45 6.86 10.57
CA SER A 116 1.31 7.19 11.45
C SER A 116 1.56 8.42 12.35
N ILE A 117 2.82 8.73 12.66
CA ILE A 117 3.21 9.87 13.52
C ILE A 117 3.39 11.15 12.68
N GLN A 118 3.46 11.05 11.35
CA GLN A 118 3.64 12.23 10.50
C GLN A 118 2.41 13.15 10.54
N LYS A 119 2.66 14.45 10.70
CA LYS A 119 1.61 15.48 10.72
C LYS A 119 0.74 15.40 9.45
N GLY A 120 -0.58 15.41 9.65
CA GLY A 120 -1.54 15.44 8.55
C GLY A 120 -1.92 14.08 7.95
N VAL A 121 -1.55 12.97 8.59
CA VAL A 121 -2.08 11.64 8.29
C VAL A 121 -3.26 11.36 9.23
N ASN A 122 -4.48 11.33 8.69
CA ASN A 122 -5.65 10.87 9.45
C ASN A 122 -5.65 9.34 9.50
N CYS A 123 -4.93 8.78 10.48
CA CYS A 123 -4.81 7.34 10.65
C CYS A 123 -6.16 6.66 10.90
N GLU A 124 -7.10 7.34 11.57
CA GLU A 124 -8.42 6.79 11.82
C GLU A 124 -9.20 6.57 10.52
N LEU A 125 -9.16 7.53 9.59
CA LEU A 125 -9.73 7.37 8.25
C LEU A 125 -9.09 6.19 7.51
N LEU A 126 -7.76 6.07 7.53
CA LEU A 126 -7.05 4.99 6.83
C LEU A 126 -7.37 3.62 7.42
N VAL A 127 -7.51 3.53 8.75
CA VAL A 127 -7.96 2.31 9.43
C VAL A 127 -9.39 1.95 9.00
N ARG A 128 -10.31 2.92 8.96
CA ARG A 128 -11.69 2.70 8.51
C ARG A 128 -11.75 2.24 7.05
N VAL A 129 -10.92 2.80 6.17
CA VAL A 129 -10.79 2.35 4.78
C VAL A 129 -10.42 0.87 4.73
N VAL A 130 -9.37 0.47 5.45
CA VAL A 130 -8.87 -0.91 5.45
C VAL A 130 -9.90 -1.88 6.04
N GLN A 131 -10.54 -1.51 7.16
CA GLN A 131 -11.56 -2.32 7.82
C GLN A 131 -12.83 -2.47 6.96
N GLY A 132 -13.21 -1.41 6.22
CA GLY A 132 -14.35 -1.45 5.31
C GLY A 132 -14.14 -2.38 4.12
N VAL A 133 -12.89 -2.58 3.68
CA VAL A 133 -12.54 -3.55 2.63
C VAL A 133 -12.36 -4.96 3.18
N ASN A 134 -11.76 -5.09 4.37
CA ASN A 134 -11.48 -6.38 5.02
C ASN A 134 -11.80 -6.30 6.53
N PRO A 135 -12.99 -6.75 6.97
CA PRO A 135 -13.41 -6.67 8.38
C PRO A 135 -12.48 -7.41 9.36
N THR A 136 -11.75 -8.42 8.88
CA THR A 136 -10.84 -9.24 9.69
C THR A 136 -9.46 -8.61 9.89
N THR A 137 -9.17 -7.45 9.29
CA THR A 137 -7.86 -6.80 9.43
C THR A 137 -7.75 -6.08 10.77
N THR A 138 -7.06 -6.69 11.73
CA THR A 138 -6.65 -6.05 12.99
C THR A 138 -5.55 -5.01 12.72
N VAL A 139 -5.95 -3.81 12.34
CA VAL A 139 -5.05 -2.65 12.43
C VAL A 139 -5.00 -2.24 13.90
N SER A 140 -3.87 -2.48 14.54
CA SER A 140 -3.70 -2.20 15.97
C SER A 140 -3.91 -0.70 16.23
N LYS A 141 -5.07 -0.35 16.81
CA LYS A 141 -5.34 0.98 17.36
C LYS A 141 -4.39 1.15 18.55
N LYS A 142 -3.28 1.86 18.36
CA LYS A 142 -2.48 2.27 19.52
C LYS A 142 -3.18 3.43 20.23
N ARG A 143 -3.57 3.14 21.47
CA ARG A 143 -3.74 4.11 22.56
C ARG A 143 -2.45 4.91 22.76
#